data_AF-A0AAV6W3K4-F1
#
_entry.id   AF-A0AAV6W3K4-F1
#
_cell.length_a   1.000
_cell.length_b   1.000
_cell.length_c   1.000
_cell.angle_alpha   90.00
_cell.angle_beta   90.00
_cell.angle_gamma   90.00
#
_symmetry.space_group_name_H-M   'P 1'
#
loop_
_entity.id
_entity.type
_entity.pdbx_description
1 polymer ?
#
loop_
_entity_poly.entity_id
_entity_poly.type
_entity_poly.pdbx_seq_one_letter_code
_entity_poly.pdbx_strand_id
1 'polypeptide(L)'
;MAGAAAMNNKMSFNEAWPILQEEAINKLIHNLEVLEGSQLNNQCFTSDDYMRLYTVVYNVCYPNNMSPDVEKLYEQYKRTFEDYISSKVLPSLRGKENEDLLEKLLRRWNNHKTMTRWLSRFFNYLSRCFIPLRKLPSLQETSHLTFRNLVHGEIKDHIIGAIISLVSS
;
A
#
# COMPACT_ATOMS: atom_id res chain seq x y z
N MET A 1 5.12 31.57 -26.50
CA MET A 1 4.54 31.19 -25.20
C MET A 1 3.03 31.10 -25.36
N ALA A 2 2.52 29.89 -25.57
CA ALA A 2 1.09 29.61 -25.55
C ALA A 2 0.85 28.71 -24.34
N GLY A 3 0.09 29.20 -23.36
CA GLY A 3 -0.30 28.41 -22.19
C GLY A 3 -1.06 27.19 -22.67
N ALA A 4 -0.55 26.01 -22.34
CA ALA A 4 -1.31 24.78 -22.49
C ALA A 4 -2.54 24.90 -21.60
N ALA A 5 -3.71 25.08 -22.21
CA ALA A 5 -4.99 24.97 -21.54
C ALA A 5 -5.01 23.64 -20.80
N ALA A 6 -5.04 23.69 -19.47
CA ALA A 6 -5.23 22.51 -18.65
C ALA A 6 -6.59 21.91 -19.03
N MET A 7 -6.60 20.83 -19.81
CA MET A 7 -7.80 20.03 -20.03
C MET A 7 -8.29 19.63 -18.64
N ASN A 8 -9.48 20.10 -18.26
CA ASN A 8 -10.07 19.85 -16.96
C ASN A 8 -10.55 18.39 -16.90
N ASN A 9 -9.60 17.46 -16.76
CA ASN A 9 -9.84 16.02 -16.70
C ASN A 9 -10.19 15.61 -15.26
N LYS A 10 -11.11 16.34 -14.62
CA LYS A 10 -11.58 16.01 -13.27
C LYS A 10 -12.18 14.60 -13.30
N MET A 11 -11.75 13.77 -12.36
CA MET A 11 -12.22 12.39 -12.21
C MET A 11 -12.88 12.23 -10.84
N SER A 12 -14.01 11.54 -10.77
CA SER A 12 -14.63 11.16 -9.50
C SER A 12 -13.92 9.94 -8.89
N PHE A 13 -14.14 9.71 -7.59
CA PHE A 13 -13.64 8.50 -6.94
C PHE A 13 -14.11 7.22 -7.64
N ASN A 14 -15.38 7.18 -8.08
CA ASN A 14 -15.98 6.00 -8.70
C ASN A 14 -15.38 5.66 -10.08
N GLU A 15 -14.85 6.66 -10.78
CA GLU A 15 -14.15 6.47 -12.06
C GLU A 15 -12.68 6.08 -11.85
N ALA A 16 -12.02 6.71 -10.88
CA ALA A 16 -10.60 6.50 -10.62
C ALA A 16 -10.29 5.19 -9.90
N TRP A 17 -11.11 4.82 -8.91
CA TRP A 17 -10.79 3.70 -8.04
C TRP A 17 -10.71 2.35 -8.77
N PRO A 18 -11.63 1.99 -9.69
CA PRO A 18 -11.52 0.75 -10.45
C PRO A 18 -10.21 0.67 -11.25
N ILE A 19 -9.74 1.79 -11.81
CA ILE A 19 -8.47 1.87 -12.54
C ILE A 19 -7.30 1.60 -11.59
N LEU A 20 -7.25 2.28 -10.45
CA LEU A 20 -6.20 2.09 -9.44
C LEU A 20 -6.22 0.67 -8.85
N GLN A 21 -7.42 0.13 -8.64
CA GLN A 21 -7.62 -1.20 -8.08
C GLN A 21 -7.11 -2.27 -9.04
N GLU A 22 -7.56 -2.28 -10.29
CA GLU A 22 -7.18 -3.31 -11.25
C GLU A 22 -5.73 -3.14 -11.71
N GLU A 23 -5.35 -1.92 -12.10
CA GLU A 23 -4.12 -1.71 -12.85
C GLU A 23 -2.92 -1.45 -11.96
N ALA A 24 -3.12 -1.10 -10.69
CA ALA A 24 -2.04 -0.96 -9.70
C ALA A 24 -2.13 -2.00 -8.59
N ILE A 25 -3.22 -2.03 -7.82
CA ILE A 25 -3.30 -2.80 -6.57
C ILE A 25 -3.34 -4.31 -6.85
N ASN A 26 -4.27 -4.77 -7.68
CA ASN A 26 -4.45 -6.18 -8.00
C ASN A 26 -3.23 -6.72 -8.75
N LYS A 27 -2.71 -5.98 -9.73
CA LYS A 27 -1.46 -6.32 -10.44
C LYS A 27 -0.28 -6.48 -9.47
N LEU A 28 -0.13 -5.55 -8.52
CA LEU A 28 0.95 -5.61 -7.53
C LEU A 28 0.78 -6.80 -6.58
N ILE A 29 -0.43 -7.01 -6.03
CA ILE A 29 -0.72 -8.14 -5.14
C ILE A 29 -0.48 -9.46 -5.86
N HIS A 30 -0.98 -9.62 -7.10
CA HIS A 30 -0.74 -10.82 -7.91
C HIS A 30 0.76 -11.10 -8.04
N ASN A 31 1.55 -10.07 -8.40
CA ASN A 31 2.99 -10.23 -8.54
C ASN A 31 3.66 -10.58 -7.20
N LEU A 32 3.24 -9.99 -6.08
CA LEU A 32 3.76 -10.28 -4.74
C LEU A 32 3.45 -11.70 -4.25
N GLU A 33 2.30 -12.26 -4.64
CA GLU A 33 1.88 -13.60 -4.23
C GLU A 33 2.41 -14.71 -5.15
N VAL A 34 2.60 -14.42 -6.45
CA VAL A 34 3.12 -15.39 -7.43
C VAL A 34 4.64 -15.45 -7.43
N LEU A 35 5.31 -14.30 -7.28
CA LEU A 35 6.77 -14.25 -7.28
C LEU A 35 7.28 -14.49 -5.85
N GLU A 36 8.08 -15.54 -5.68
CA GLU A 36 8.78 -15.78 -4.42
C GLU A 36 9.97 -14.81 -4.30
N GLY A 37 10.03 -14.02 -3.22
CA GLY A 37 11.23 -13.34 -2.68
C GLY A 37 12.19 -12.62 -3.65
N SER A 38 12.52 -11.36 -3.37
CA SER A 38 13.61 -10.56 -4.00
C SER A 38 13.58 -10.32 -5.53
N GLN A 39 12.82 -11.09 -6.30
CA GLN A 39 12.66 -10.89 -7.75
C GLN A 39 11.70 -9.74 -8.10
N LEU A 40 10.88 -9.29 -7.13
CA LEU A 40 10.12 -8.04 -7.19
C LEU A 40 11.01 -6.80 -6.94
N ASN A 41 12.11 -6.69 -7.69
CA ASN A 41 12.78 -5.40 -7.81
C ASN A 41 11.97 -4.46 -8.71
N ASN A 42 12.44 -3.24 -8.95
CA ASN A 42 11.76 -2.09 -9.59
C ASN A 42 11.06 -2.31 -10.96
N GLN A 43 10.85 -3.53 -11.44
CA GLN A 43 10.31 -3.90 -12.74
C GLN A 43 8.79 -4.14 -12.76
N CYS A 44 8.09 -4.03 -11.63
CA CYS A 44 6.64 -4.32 -11.57
C CYS A 44 5.80 -3.35 -12.41
N PHE A 45 6.28 -2.11 -12.56
CA PHE A 45 5.64 -1.04 -13.32
C PHE A 45 6.68 -0.26 -14.12
N THR A 46 6.29 0.15 -15.33
CA THR A 46 7.10 1.03 -16.18
C THR A 46 6.99 2.49 -15.75
N SER A 47 7.78 3.38 -16.36
CA SER A 47 7.59 4.83 -16.22
C SER A 47 6.20 5.27 -16.69
N ASP A 48 5.69 4.66 -17.74
CA ASP A 48 4.40 5.01 -18.33
C ASP A 48 3.24 4.57 -17.44
N ASP A 49 3.34 3.37 -16.84
CA ASP A 49 2.43 2.90 -15.79
C ASP A 49 2.40 3.91 -14.63
N TYR A 50 3.58 4.32 -14.15
CA TYR A 50 3.70 5.30 -13.08
C TYR A 50 3.05 6.64 -13.45
N MET A 51 3.37 7.20 -14.61
CA MET A 51 2.83 8.48 -15.06
C MET A 51 1.31 8.43 -15.18
N ARG A 52 0.77 7.34 -15.73
CA ARG A 52 -0.68 7.16 -15.89
C ARG A 52 -1.39 7.03 -14.55
N LEU A 53 -0.92 6.14 -13.66
CA LEU A 53 -1.54 5.92 -12.34
C LEU A 53 -1.43 7.16 -11.44
N TYR A 54 -0.30 7.86 -11.48
CA TYR A 54 -0.15 9.15 -10.81
C TYR A 54 -1.14 10.19 -11.35
N THR A 55 -1.35 10.23 -12.67
CA THR A 55 -2.29 11.16 -13.30
C THR A 55 -3.74 10.86 -12.90
N VAL A 56 -4.11 9.58 -12.74
CA VAL A 56 -5.43 9.20 -12.21
C VAL A 56 -5.65 9.78 -10.80
N VAL A 57 -4.70 9.60 -9.89
CA VAL A 57 -4.79 10.19 -8.53
C VAL A 57 -4.83 11.72 -8.60
N TYR A 58 -4.00 12.34 -9.44
CA TYR A 58 -3.99 13.78 -9.65
C TYR A 58 -5.35 14.31 -10.10
N ASN A 59 -5.99 13.65 -11.06
CA ASN A 59 -7.28 14.04 -11.63
C ASN A 59 -8.45 13.96 -10.64
N VAL A 60 -8.34 13.14 -9.59
CA VAL A 60 -9.30 13.12 -8.47
C VAL A 60 -9.06 14.30 -7.52
N CYS A 61 -7.79 14.61 -7.26
CA CYS A 61 -7.40 15.61 -6.28
C CYS A 61 -7.45 17.06 -6.80
N TYR A 62 -7.25 17.26 -8.10
CA TYR A 62 -7.29 18.57 -8.74
C TYR A 62 -8.65 18.79 -9.45
N PRO A 63 -9.25 19.99 -9.36
CA PRO A 63 -8.77 21.17 -8.64
C PRO A 63 -9.15 21.22 -7.16
N ASN A 64 -10.04 20.35 -6.67
CA ASN A 64 -10.57 20.42 -5.30
C ASN A 64 -10.09 19.27 -4.40
N ASN A 65 -8.99 19.51 -3.69
CA ASN A 65 -8.39 18.59 -2.72
C ASN A 65 -9.20 18.42 -1.42
N MET A 66 -10.26 19.20 -1.21
CA MET A 66 -11.18 19.08 -0.08
C MET A 66 -12.46 18.33 -0.42
N SER A 67 -12.55 17.76 -1.63
CA SER A 67 -13.75 17.02 -2.03
C SER A 67 -13.87 15.68 -1.29
N PRO A 68 -15.11 15.19 -1.07
CA PRO A 68 -15.34 13.87 -0.45
C PRO A 68 -14.66 12.72 -1.20
N ASP A 69 -14.40 12.87 -2.50
CA ASP A 69 -13.75 11.85 -3.32
C ASP A 69 -12.27 11.68 -2.98
N VAL A 70 -11.57 12.76 -2.59
CA VAL A 70 -10.18 12.70 -2.12
C VAL A 70 -10.09 11.99 -0.78
N GLU A 71 -11.05 12.25 0.10
CA GLU A 71 -11.16 11.57 1.39
C GLU A 71 -11.42 10.07 1.20
N LYS A 72 -12.38 9.69 0.35
CA LYS A 72 -12.61 8.28 -0.02
C LYS A 72 -11.37 7.64 -0.62
N LEU A 73 -10.61 8.36 -1.44
CA LEU A 73 -9.39 7.86 -2.05
C LEU A 73 -8.31 7.54 -1.00
N TYR A 74 -8.14 8.41 0.00
CA TYR A 74 -7.23 8.18 1.12
C TYR A 74 -7.70 7.00 2.01
N GLU A 75 -8.99 6.94 2.35
CA GLU A 75 -9.52 5.84 3.16
C GLU A 75 -9.35 4.49 2.45
N GLN A 76 -9.56 4.45 1.13
CA GLN A 76 -9.37 3.23 0.35
C GLN A 76 -7.90 2.85 0.17
N TYR A 77 -6.99 3.82 0.11
CA TYR A 77 -5.55 3.55 0.21
C TYR A 77 -5.21 2.81 1.51
N LYS A 78 -5.73 3.27 2.66
CA LYS A 78 -5.53 2.59 3.95
C LYS A 78 -6.15 1.20 3.95
N ARG A 79 -7.40 1.10 3.52
CA ARG A 79 -8.17 -0.15 3.47
C ARG A 79 -7.51 -1.22 2.59
N THR A 80 -6.86 -0.81 1.51
CA THR A 80 -6.09 -1.73 0.64
C THR A 80 -5.03 -2.53 1.42
N PHE A 81 -4.34 -1.90 2.37
CA PHE A 81 -3.40 -2.61 3.23
C PHE A 81 -4.12 -3.49 4.25
N GLU A 82 -5.21 -3.01 4.87
CA GLU A 82 -6.00 -3.78 5.83
C GLU A 82 -6.55 -5.06 5.19
N ASP A 83 -7.09 -4.97 3.97
CA ASP A 83 -7.62 -6.09 3.21
C ASP A 83 -6.51 -7.07 2.81
N TYR A 84 -5.36 -6.59 2.32
CA TYR A 84 -4.22 -7.44 1.98
C TYR A 84 -3.67 -8.19 3.21
N ILE A 85 -3.48 -7.47 4.33
CA ILE A 85 -2.98 -8.06 5.57
C ILE A 85 -3.95 -9.12 6.09
N SER A 86 -5.24 -8.80 6.13
CA SER A 86 -6.26 -9.70 6.66
C SER A 86 -6.48 -10.93 5.79
N SER A 87 -6.39 -10.79 4.47
CA SER A 87 -6.69 -11.89 3.53
C SER A 87 -5.48 -12.73 3.12
N LYS A 88 -4.26 -12.19 3.18
CA LYS A 88 -3.04 -12.88 2.72
C LYS A 88 -1.98 -13.03 3.80
N VAL A 89 -1.73 -11.99 4.60
CA VAL A 89 -0.65 -12.00 5.59
C VAL A 89 -1.03 -12.83 6.81
N LEU A 90 -2.09 -12.45 7.54
CA LEU A 90 -2.48 -13.13 8.79
C LEU A 90 -2.73 -14.63 8.58
N PRO A 91 -3.48 -15.08 7.55
CA PRO A 91 -3.69 -16.52 7.32
C PRO A 91 -2.39 -17.29 7.07
N SER A 92 -1.36 -16.65 6.51
CA SER A 92 -0.07 -17.31 6.27
C SER A 92 0.81 -17.45 7.51
N LEU A 93 0.52 -16.68 8.57
CA LEU A 93 1.26 -16.68 9.83
C LEU A 93 0.57 -17.53 10.92
N ARG A 94 -0.74 -17.72 10.82
CA ARG A 94 -1.52 -18.53 11.77
C ARG A 94 -1.01 -19.96 11.83
N GLY A 95 -0.87 -20.48 13.05
CA GLY A 95 -0.42 -21.85 13.31
C GLY A 95 1.06 -22.10 12.98
N LYS A 96 1.85 -21.04 12.76
CA LYS A 96 3.30 -21.13 12.58
C LYS A 96 4.02 -20.78 13.87
N GLU A 97 5.15 -21.44 14.11
CA GLU A 97 5.93 -21.29 15.34
C GLU A 97 7.43 -21.18 15.01
N ASN A 98 8.19 -20.67 15.98
CA ASN A 98 9.65 -20.62 15.94
C ASN A 98 10.21 -20.02 14.63
N GLU A 99 11.17 -20.70 14.00
CA GLU A 99 11.84 -20.25 12.79
C GLU A 99 10.89 -20.12 11.59
N ASP A 100 9.93 -21.05 11.39
CA ASP A 100 8.94 -20.99 10.29
C ASP A 100 8.06 -19.74 10.39
N LEU A 101 7.68 -19.35 11.62
CA LEU A 101 6.94 -18.10 11.85
C LEU A 101 7.78 -16.88 11.45
N LEU A 102 9.03 -16.83 11.88
CA LEU A 102 9.90 -15.68 11.66
C LEU A 102 10.30 -15.53 10.18
N GLU A 103 10.59 -16.64 9.50
CA GLU A 103 10.87 -16.65 8.06
C GLU A 103 9.67 -16.11 7.26
N LYS A 104 8.46 -16.62 7.56
CA LYS A 104 7.24 -16.16 6.90
C LYS A 104 6.91 -14.71 7.22
N LEU A 105 7.08 -14.30 8.48
CA LEU A 105 6.88 -12.91 8.88
C LEU A 105 7.84 -11.98 8.13
N LEU A 106 9.11 -12.35 8.01
CA LEU A 106 10.10 -11.57 7.26
C LEU A 106 9.73 -11.48 5.77
N ARG A 107 9.30 -12.59 5.15
CA ARG A 107 8.81 -12.61 3.76
C ARG A 107 7.61 -11.68 3.59
N ARG A 108 6.60 -11.77 4.45
CA ARG A 108 5.40 -10.91 4.40
C ARG A 108 5.73 -9.44 4.65
N TRP A 109 6.65 -9.13 5.55
CA TRP A 109 7.11 -7.77 5.77
C TRP A 109 7.86 -7.20 4.55
N ASN A 110 8.68 -8.00 3.88
CA ASN A 110 9.35 -7.57 2.64
C ASN A 110 8.35 -7.29 1.52
N ASN A 111 7.33 -8.13 1.36
CA ASN A 111 6.24 -7.90 0.41
C ASN A 111 5.48 -6.60 0.75
N HIS A 112 5.16 -6.39 2.02
CA HIS A 112 4.50 -5.18 2.51
C HIS A 112 5.32 -3.93 2.18
N LYS A 113 6.63 -3.90 2.45
CA LYS A 113 7.51 -2.77 2.09
C LYS A 113 7.52 -2.47 0.59
N THR A 114 7.51 -3.51 -0.26
CA THR A 114 7.43 -3.33 -1.72
C THR A 114 6.09 -2.72 -2.12
N MET A 115 5.00 -3.20 -1.51
CA MET A 115 3.67 -2.65 -1.71
C MET A 115 3.58 -1.19 -1.29
N THR A 116 4.06 -0.86 -0.08
CA THR A 116 4.16 0.51 0.45
C THR A 116 4.92 1.42 -0.50
N ARG A 117 6.06 0.97 -1.04
CA ARG A 117 6.89 1.76 -1.95
C ARG A 117 6.14 2.12 -3.24
N TRP A 118 5.53 1.15 -3.90
CA TRP A 118 4.81 1.40 -5.17
C TRP A 118 3.56 2.25 -4.96
N LEU A 119 2.71 1.90 -4.00
CA LEU A 119 1.48 2.65 -3.77
C LEU A 119 1.78 4.08 -3.29
N SER A 120 2.82 4.29 -2.48
CA SER A 120 3.21 5.67 -2.09
C SER A 120 3.63 6.52 -3.30
N ARG A 121 4.16 5.93 -4.37
CA ARG A 121 4.52 6.66 -5.61
C ARG A 121 3.27 7.05 -6.39
N PHE A 122 2.34 6.12 -6.60
CA PHE A 122 1.11 6.41 -7.34
C PHE A 122 0.22 7.41 -6.61
N PHE A 123 0.10 7.26 -5.28
CA PHE A 123 -0.73 8.11 -4.44
C PHE A 123 -0.01 9.38 -3.94
N ASN A 124 1.21 9.66 -4.40
CA ASN A 124 2.05 10.75 -3.87
C ASN A 124 1.39 12.14 -3.92
N TYR A 125 0.44 12.36 -4.83
CA TYR A 125 -0.28 13.62 -4.85
C TYR A 125 -1.13 13.84 -3.58
N LEU A 126 -1.70 12.78 -2.98
CA LEU A 126 -2.38 12.86 -1.67
C LEU A 126 -1.44 13.38 -0.57
N SER A 127 -0.18 12.94 -0.57
CA SER A 127 0.84 13.42 0.38
C SER A 127 1.10 14.91 0.27
N ARG A 128 0.87 15.51 -0.90
CA ARG A 128 1.11 16.94 -1.15
C ARG A 128 -0.13 17.78 -0.85
N CYS A 129 -1.32 17.29 -1.20
CA CYS A 129 -2.54 18.11 -1.17
C CYS A 129 -3.49 17.82 -0.02
N PHE A 130 -3.54 16.59 0.50
CA PHE A 130 -4.57 16.16 1.46
C PHE A 130 -3.99 15.85 2.84
N ILE A 131 -2.89 15.10 2.91
CA ILE A 131 -2.28 14.67 4.18
C ILE A 131 -1.89 15.86 5.07
N PRO A 132 -1.21 16.92 4.57
CA PRO A 132 -0.87 18.08 5.40
C PRO A 132 -2.11 18.85 5.87
N LEU A 133 -3.14 18.93 5.03
CA LEU A 133 -4.39 19.63 5.34
C LEU A 133 -5.13 18.96 6.50
N ARG A 134 -5.13 17.63 6.56
CA ARG A 134 -5.81 16.84 7.58
C ARG A 134 -4.91 16.46 8.76
N LYS A 135 -3.61 16.82 8.74
CA LYS A 135 -2.60 16.44 9.74
C LYS A 135 -2.52 14.92 9.96
N LEU A 136 -2.62 14.17 8.86
CA LEU A 136 -2.57 12.71 8.87
C LEU A 136 -1.11 12.22 8.83
N PRO A 137 -0.82 10.96 9.23
CA PRO A 137 0.46 10.34 8.95
C PRO A 137 0.73 10.29 7.45
N SER A 138 2.01 10.25 7.05
CA SER A 138 2.38 10.04 5.65
C SER A 138 1.85 8.70 5.12
N LEU A 139 1.76 8.56 3.80
CA LEU A 139 1.35 7.30 3.16
C LEU A 139 2.15 6.08 3.67
N GLN A 140 3.48 6.25 3.79
CA GLN A 140 4.36 5.19 4.29
C GLN A 140 4.10 4.88 5.76
N GLU A 141 3.96 5.90 6.61
CA GLU A 141 3.64 5.71 8.03
C GLU A 141 2.28 5.03 8.21
N THR A 142 1.24 5.48 7.50
CA THR A 142 -0.08 4.85 7.50
C THR A 142 0.03 3.37 7.14
N SER A 143 0.76 3.03 6.07
CA SER A 143 0.97 1.65 5.65
C SER A 143 1.71 0.80 6.71
N HIS A 144 2.78 1.32 7.30
CA HIS A 144 3.56 0.62 8.32
C HIS A 144 2.78 0.46 9.63
N LEU A 145 2.04 1.48 10.04
CA LEU A 145 1.18 1.45 11.22
C LEU A 145 0.06 0.41 11.05
N THR A 146 -0.56 0.33 9.87
CA THR A 146 -1.57 -0.69 9.59
C THR A 146 -1.00 -2.10 9.74
N PHE A 147 0.17 -2.39 9.15
CA PHE A 147 0.82 -3.70 9.30
C PHE A 147 1.13 -4.01 10.76
N ARG A 148 1.79 -3.08 11.45
CA ARG A 148 2.15 -3.25 12.86
C ARG A 148 0.92 -3.53 13.71
N ASN A 149 -0.13 -2.74 13.57
CA ASN A 149 -1.32 -2.84 14.43
C ASN A 149 -2.07 -4.16 14.21
N LEU A 150 -2.25 -4.59 12.95
CA LEU A 150 -2.96 -5.83 12.64
C LEU A 150 -2.14 -7.07 12.98
N VAL A 151 -0.85 -7.09 12.62
CA VAL A 151 0.02 -8.26 12.87
C VAL A 151 0.37 -8.39 14.35
N HIS A 152 0.74 -7.29 15.03
CA HIS A 152 1.00 -7.35 16.48
C HIS A 152 -0.27 -7.67 17.28
N GLY A 153 -1.44 -7.21 16.83
CA GLY A 153 -2.70 -7.51 17.50
C GLY A 153 -3.00 -9.00 17.58
N GLU A 154 -2.49 -9.80 16.64
CA GLU A 154 -2.82 -11.22 16.53
C GLU A 154 -1.68 -12.17 16.96
N ILE A 155 -0.43 -11.90 16.57
CA ILE A 155 0.65 -12.89 16.69
C ILE A 155 1.83 -12.43 17.56
N LYS A 156 1.71 -11.32 18.29
CA LYS A 156 2.80 -10.75 19.10
C LYS A 156 3.42 -11.76 20.07
N ASP A 157 2.61 -12.49 20.84
CA ASP A 157 3.12 -13.41 21.85
C ASP A 157 3.88 -14.58 21.23
N HIS A 158 3.41 -15.08 20.08
CA HIS A 158 4.07 -16.11 19.30
C HIS A 158 5.42 -15.64 18.72
N ILE A 159 5.48 -14.39 18.23
CA ILE A 159 6.74 -13.78 17.76
C ILE A 159 7.75 -13.67 18.91
N ILE A 160 7.32 -13.17 20.06
CA ILE A 160 8.19 -13.02 21.24
C ILE A 160 8.72 -14.38 21.69
N GLY A 161 7.85 -15.39 21.78
CA GLY A 161 8.23 -16.76 22.12
C GLY A 161 9.26 -17.35 21.15
N ALA A 162 9.03 -17.18 19.85
CA ALA A 162 9.96 -17.64 18.81
C ALA A 162 11.34 -16.98 18.92
N ILE A 163 11.39 -15.67 19.18
CA ILE A 163 12.65 -14.94 19.35
C ILE A 163 13.40 -15.39 20.62
N ILE A 164 12.70 -15.54 21.75
CA ILE A 164 13.31 -16.01 23.00
C ILE A 164 13.90 -17.41 22.83
N SER A 165 13.18 -18.29 22.14
CA SER A 165 13.64 -19.65 21.81
C SER A 165 14.96 -19.62 21.04
N LEU A 166 15.07 -18.79 20.00
CA LEU A 166 16.28 -18.66 19.18
C LEU A 166 17.49 -18.05 19.89
N VAL A 167 17.27 -17.18 20.88
CA VAL A 167 18.38 -16.56 21.64
C VAL A 167 18.83 -17.44 22.80
N SER A 168 17.93 -18.29 23.31
CA SER A 168 18.22 -19.20 24.42
C SER A 168 18.75 -20.56 23.97
N SER A 169 18.72 -20.83 22.66
CA SER A 169 19.31 -21.99 21.99
C SER A 169 20.76 -21.73 21.60
#